data_AF-A0AAI9V3P4-F1
#
_entry.id   AF-A0AAI9V3P4-F1
#
_cell.length_a   1.000
_cell.length_b   1.000
_cell.length_c   1.000
_cell.angle_alpha   90.00
_cell.angle_beta   90.00
_cell.angle_gamma   90.00
#
_symmetry.space_group_name_H-M   'P 1'
#
loop_
_entity.id
_entity.type
_entity.pdbx_description
1 polymer ?
#
loop_
_entity_poly.entity_id
_entity_poly.type
_entity_poly.pdbx_seq_one_letter_code
_entity_poly.pdbx_strand_id
1 'polypeptide(L)'
;MHITVVLSLLAAAAVQVAAKDFSATCFDTYYESTTVTSSCFRTGGDSGYTTRLDMTKCLANVGGKLVCRPSNPSFKYCDCGIADKKILNCRCTDSKGVKQQTSIDLDTCLSNNDSELECK
;
A
#
# COMPACT_ATOMS: atom_id res chain seq x y z
N MET A 1 53.28 -24.34 9.53
CA MET A 1 52.79 -22.98 9.22
C MET A 1 51.30 -23.09 8.94
N HIS A 2 50.44 -22.64 9.85
CA HIS A 2 48.99 -22.67 9.68
C HIS A 2 48.51 -21.29 9.24
N ILE A 3 47.84 -21.21 8.09
CA ILE A 3 47.26 -19.99 7.54
C ILE A 3 45.80 -19.93 7.99
N THR A 4 45.49 -19.02 8.90
CA THR A 4 44.12 -18.79 9.39
C THR A 4 43.44 -17.78 8.46
N VAL A 5 42.48 -18.24 7.65
CA VAL A 5 41.67 -17.39 6.77
C VAL A 5 40.54 -16.78 7.61
N VAL A 6 40.60 -15.47 7.84
CA VAL A 6 39.55 -14.73 8.57
C VAL A 6 38.46 -14.32 7.58
N LEU A 7 37.36 -15.08 7.57
CA LEU A 7 36.17 -14.78 6.77
C LEU A 7 35.42 -13.60 7.40
N SER A 8 35.56 -12.43 6.81
CA SER A 8 34.89 -11.21 7.27
C SER A 8 33.46 -11.16 6.72
N LEU A 9 32.48 -11.44 7.58
CA LEU A 9 31.05 -11.28 7.27
C LEU A 9 30.69 -9.78 7.29
N LEU A 10 30.53 -9.16 6.13
CA LEU A 10 29.88 -7.85 6.02
C LEU A 10 28.37 -8.05 6.27
N ALA A 11 27.91 -7.67 7.45
CA ALA A 11 26.49 -7.54 7.73
C ALA A 11 25.96 -6.29 7.01
N ALA A 12 25.22 -6.49 5.91
CA ALA A 12 24.46 -5.42 5.28
C ALA A 12 23.28 -5.04 6.21
N ALA A 13 23.39 -3.89 6.87
CA ALA A 13 22.26 -3.32 7.58
C ALA A 13 21.22 -2.86 6.55
N ALA A 14 20.14 -3.62 6.40
CA ALA A 14 18.98 -3.19 5.65
C ALA A 14 18.34 -2.00 6.40
N VAL A 15 18.59 -0.78 5.93
CA VAL A 15 17.82 0.39 6.34
C VAL A 15 16.38 0.17 5.87
N GLN A 16 15.53 -0.29 6.78
CA GLN A 16 14.10 -0.24 6.56
C GLN A 16 13.71 1.24 6.61
N VAL A 17 13.60 1.87 5.44
CA VAL A 17 12.86 3.13 5.32
C VAL A 17 11.45 2.77 5.77
N ALA A 18 11.09 3.21 6.98
CA ALA A 18 9.73 3.13 7.44
C ALA A 18 8.90 3.97 6.47
N ALA A 19 8.27 3.31 5.49
CA ALA A 19 7.40 3.97 4.55
C ALA A 19 6.32 4.65 5.39
N LYS A 20 6.34 5.98 5.41
CA LYS A 20 5.47 6.77 6.28
C LYS A 20 4.02 6.54 5.86
N ASP A 21 3.14 6.32 6.84
CA ASP A 21 1.71 6.14 6.61
C ASP A 21 1.13 7.34 5.85
N PHE A 22 0.48 7.09 4.71
CA PHE A 22 -0.03 8.19 3.89
C PHE A 22 -1.07 9.01 4.67
N SER A 23 -1.91 8.34 5.48
CA SER A 23 -3.01 8.99 6.19
C SER A 23 -2.54 10.02 7.21
N ALA A 24 -1.27 9.96 7.64
CA ALA A 24 -0.69 10.97 8.54
C ALA A 24 -0.53 12.35 7.88
N THR A 25 -0.45 12.40 6.54
CA THR A 25 -0.11 13.63 5.79
C THR A 25 -1.00 13.88 4.58
N CYS A 26 -1.99 13.02 4.35
CA CYS A 26 -3.01 13.22 3.32
C CYS A 26 -4.38 13.45 3.95
N PHE A 27 -5.30 14.03 3.20
CA PHE A 27 -6.68 14.32 3.59
C PHE A 27 -7.60 14.31 2.37
N ASP A 28 -8.91 14.47 2.60
CA ASP A 28 -9.98 14.39 1.59
C ASP A 28 -9.87 13.15 0.70
N THR A 29 -9.55 12.01 1.32
CA THR A 29 -9.35 10.75 0.62
C THR A 29 -10.69 10.16 0.19
N TYR A 30 -10.79 9.80 -1.08
CA TYR A 30 -11.92 9.05 -1.60
C TYR A 30 -11.47 7.97 -2.59
N TYR A 31 -12.32 6.98 -2.79
CA TYR A 31 -12.09 5.86 -3.70
C TYR A 31 -13.20 5.81 -4.75
N GLU A 32 -12.80 5.77 -6.02
CA GLU A 32 -13.72 5.66 -7.14
C GLU A 32 -13.18 4.64 -8.16
N SER A 33 -14.04 3.70 -8.55
CA SER A 33 -13.70 2.56 -9.42
C SER A 33 -12.53 1.73 -8.89
N THR A 34 -11.29 2.09 -9.22
CA THR A 34 -10.05 1.47 -8.72
C THR A 34 -9.02 2.48 -8.22
N THR A 35 -9.35 3.77 -8.23
CA THR A 35 -8.41 4.85 -7.95
C THR A 35 -8.68 5.44 -6.58
N VAL A 36 -7.63 5.53 -5.76
CA VAL A 36 -7.62 6.40 -4.58
C VAL A 36 -7.20 7.79 -5.03
N THR A 37 -8.00 8.79 -4.69
CA THR A 37 -7.64 10.21 -4.82
C THR A 37 -7.53 10.80 -3.43
N SER A 38 -6.49 11.59 -3.17
CA SER A 38 -6.32 12.30 -1.90
C SER A 38 -5.53 13.58 -2.11
N SER A 39 -5.67 14.54 -1.20
CA SER A 39 -4.79 15.70 -1.11
C SER A 39 -3.68 15.44 -0.11
N CYS A 40 -2.41 15.51 -0.52
CA CYS A 40 -1.26 15.14 0.29
C CYS A 40 -0.28 16.30 0.45
N PHE A 41 0.23 16.50 1.67
CA PHE A 41 1.25 17.51 1.92
C PHE A 41 2.62 17.06 1.38
N ARG A 42 3.37 18.03 0.86
CA ARG A 42 4.81 17.88 0.61
C ARG A 42 5.57 17.86 1.94
N THR A 43 6.76 17.28 1.99
CA THR A 43 7.58 17.30 3.21
C THR A 43 7.91 18.73 3.62
N GLY A 44 7.44 19.15 4.80
CA GLY A 44 7.64 20.51 5.32
C GLY A 44 6.83 21.61 4.61
N GLY A 45 5.87 21.24 3.75
CA GLY A 45 4.97 22.18 3.09
C GLY A 45 3.65 22.37 3.83
N ASP A 46 3.04 23.55 3.66
CA ASP A 46 1.78 23.93 4.32
C ASP A 46 0.55 23.74 3.41
N SER A 47 0.76 23.28 2.17
CA SER A 47 -0.31 23.10 1.17
C SER A 47 -0.38 21.65 0.71
N GLY A 48 -1.61 21.14 0.59
CA GLY A 48 -1.89 19.80 0.07
C GLY A 48 -2.06 19.81 -1.45
N TYR A 49 -1.52 18.80 -2.12
CA TYR A 49 -1.63 18.61 -3.56
C TYR A 49 -2.46 17.37 -3.86
N THR A 50 -3.40 17.47 -4.79
CA THR A 50 -4.21 16.32 -5.19
C THR A 50 -3.37 15.31 -5.97
N THR A 51 -3.35 14.08 -5.47
CA THR A 51 -2.66 12.94 -6.09
C THR A 51 -3.63 11.77 -6.24
N ARG A 52 -3.32 10.89 -7.20
CA ARG A 52 -4.17 9.77 -7.60
C ARG A 52 -3.32 8.53 -7.79
N LEU A 53 -3.79 7.41 -7.26
CA LEU A 53 -3.14 6.12 -7.39
C LEU A 53 -4.15 5.05 -7.76
N ASP A 54 -3.88 4.36 -8.87
CA ASP A 54 -4.64 3.19 -9.28
C ASP A 54 -4.26 1.99 -8.41
N MET A 55 -5.19 1.56 -7.56
CA MET A 55 -5.01 0.48 -6.60
C MET A 55 -4.85 -0.88 -7.27
N THR A 56 -5.17 -1.01 -8.57
CA THR A 56 -4.83 -2.22 -9.32
C THR A 56 -3.33 -2.48 -9.39
N LYS A 57 -2.50 -1.47 -9.11
CA LYS A 57 -1.04 -1.60 -9.04
C LYS A 57 -0.55 -2.04 -7.66
N CYS A 58 -1.31 -1.82 -6.60
CA CYS A 58 -0.86 -2.09 -5.23
C CYS A 58 -1.51 -3.33 -4.62
N LEU A 59 -2.68 -3.75 -5.09
CA LEU A 59 -3.50 -4.75 -4.39
C LEU A 59 -3.58 -6.09 -5.11
N ALA A 60 -3.91 -7.12 -4.34
CA ALA A 60 -4.25 -8.45 -4.85
C ALA A 60 -5.44 -9.03 -4.09
N ASN A 61 -6.30 -9.76 -4.81
CA ASN A 61 -7.26 -10.68 -4.22
C ASN A 61 -6.62 -12.08 -4.13
N VAL A 62 -6.40 -12.56 -2.91
CA VAL A 62 -5.85 -13.89 -2.63
C VAL A 62 -6.90 -14.71 -1.90
N GLY A 63 -7.64 -15.53 -2.65
CA GLY A 63 -8.65 -16.44 -2.10
C GLY A 63 -9.82 -15.73 -1.39
N GLY A 64 -10.24 -14.57 -1.88
CA GLY A 64 -11.30 -13.76 -1.28
C GLY A 64 -10.81 -12.75 -0.24
N LYS A 65 -9.50 -12.72 0.04
CA LYS A 65 -8.88 -11.76 0.96
C LYS A 65 -8.10 -10.70 0.19
N LEU A 66 -8.30 -9.45 0.54
CA LEU A 66 -7.54 -8.33 -0.02
C LEU A 66 -6.19 -8.18 0.70
N VAL A 67 -5.11 -8.02 -0.07
CA VAL A 67 -3.75 -7.85 0.45
C VAL A 67 -2.97 -6.80 -0.36
N CYS A 68 -1.99 -6.12 0.26
CA CYS A 68 -1.00 -5.32 -0.45
C CYS A 68 0.00 -6.24 -1.14
N ARG A 69 0.21 -6.07 -2.45
CA ARG A 69 1.14 -6.87 -3.25
C ARG A 69 1.62 -6.14 -4.52
N PRO A 70 2.31 -4.99 -4.41
CA PRO A 70 2.69 -4.21 -5.58
C PRO A 70 3.65 -4.91 -6.55
N SER A 71 4.47 -5.86 -6.07
CA SER A 71 5.37 -6.63 -6.94
C SER A 71 4.65 -7.68 -7.80
N ASN A 72 3.42 -8.06 -7.45
CA ASN A 72 2.62 -9.01 -8.21
C ASN A 72 1.12 -8.73 -7.95
N PRO A 73 0.59 -7.62 -8.48
CA PRO A 73 -0.77 -7.22 -8.22
C PRO A 73 -1.75 -8.11 -8.99
N SER A 74 -2.88 -8.38 -8.35
CA SER A 74 -3.95 -9.20 -8.93
C SER A 74 -5.31 -8.76 -8.38
N PHE A 75 -5.55 -7.46 -8.37
CA PHE A 75 -6.78 -6.87 -7.87
C PHE A 75 -7.91 -7.03 -8.90
N LYS A 76 -8.62 -8.14 -8.79
CA LYS A 76 -9.76 -8.51 -9.63
C LYS A 76 -10.85 -9.15 -8.80
N TYR A 77 -12.08 -9.10 -9.30
CA TYR A 77 -13.25 -9.71 -8.67
C TYR A 77 -13.52 -9.21 -7.26
N CYS A 78 -13.26 -7.92 -7.02
CA CYS A 78 -13.56 -7.25 -5.77
C CYS A 78 -14.43 -6.03 -6.05
N ASP A 79 -15.51 -5.87 -5.27
CA ASP A 79 -16.26 -4.61 -5.21
C ASP A 79 -15.85 -3.89 -3.93
N CYS A 80 -15.36 -2.66 -4.07
CA CYS A 80 -14.73 -1.94 -2.97
C CYS A 80 -15.33 -0.56 -2.76
N GLY A 81 -15.26 -0.09 -1.52
CA GLY A 81 -15.59 1.27 -1.12
C GLY A 81 -14.76 1.70 0.07
N ILE A 82 -14.42 2.98 0.11
CA ILE A 82 -13.74 3.56 1.26
C ILE A 82 -14.78 3.83 2.35
N ALA A 83 -14.54 3.29 3.56
CA ALA A 83 -15.48 3.44 4.68
C ALA A 83 -15.04 4.53 5.67
N ASP A 84 -13.74 4.75 5.74
CA ASP A 84 -13.08 5.81 6.49
C ASP A 84 -11.83 6.23 5.69
N LYS A 85 -11.15 7.32 6.07
CA LYS A 85 -10.00 7.92 5.38
C LYS A 85 -8.97 6.92 4.82
N LYS A 86 -8.77 5.79 5.50
CA LYS A 86 -7.75 4.79 5.16
C LYS A 86 -8.26 3.35 5.11
N ILE A 87 -9.52 3.08 5.46
CA ILE A 87 -10.03 1.71 5.47
C ILE A 87 -10.76 1.43 4.18
N LEU A 88 -10.20 0.54 3.36
CA LEU A 88 -10.84 0.06 2.15
C LEU A 88 -11.60 -1.24 2.45
N ASN A 89 -12.92 -1.17 2.40
CA ASN A 89 -13.82 -2.30 2.59
C ASN A 89 -14.18 -2.90 1.23
N CYS A 90 -14.06 -4.22 1.11
CA CYS A 90 -14.30 -4.92 -0.14
C CYS A 90 -15.09 -6.20 0.05
N ARG A 91 -15.72 -6.62 -1.03
CA ARG A 91 -16.26 -7.97 -1.22
C ARG A 91 -15.53 -8.62 -2.37
N CYS A 92 -14.65 -9.57 -2.05
CA CYS A 92 -13.80 -10.24 -3.04
C CYS A 92 -14.24 -11.68 -3.26
N THR A 93 -14.31 -12.11 -4.51
CA THR A 93 -14.66 -13.48 -4.87
C THR A 93 -13.49 -14.42 -4.59
N ASP A 94 -13.74 -15.51 -3.87
CA ASP A 94 -12.77 -16.58 -3.62
C ASP A 94 -12.67 -17.59 -4.78
N SER A 95 -11.82 -18.60 -4.63
CA SER A 95 -11.63 -19.63 -5.66
C SER A 95 -12.85 -20.53 -5.89
N LYS A 96 -13.84 -20.48 -5.00
CA LYS A 96 -15.11 -21.20 -5.11
C LYS A 96 -16.21 -20.34 -5.73
N GLY A 97 -15.92 -19.09 -6.11
CA GLY A 97 -16.90 -18.17 -6.66
C GLY A 97 -17.73 -17.45 -5.61
N VAL A 98 -17.39 -17.54 -4.31
CA VAL A 98 -18.15 -16.92 -3.22
C VAL A 98 -17.53 -15.58 -2.84
N LYS A 99 -18.36 -14.54 -2.69
CA LYS A 99 -17.91 -13.22 -2.24
C LYS A 99 -17.67 -13.22 -0.73
N GLN A 100 -16.41 -13.03 -0.34
CA GLN A 100 -15.98 -12.86 1.04
C GLN A 100 -15.85 -11.38 1.39
N GLN A 101 -16.26 -11.00 2.59
CA GLN A 101 -15.98 -9.66 3.12
C GLN A 101 -14.51 -9.58 3.56
N THR A 102 -13.86 -8.49 3.20
CA THR A 102 -12.47 -8.22 3.57
C THR A 102 -12.28 -6.71 3.69
N SER A 103 -11.37 -6.32 4.58
CA SER A 103 -11.00 -4.91 4.78
C SER A 103 -9.49 -4.82 4.86
N ILE A 104 -8.94 -3.69 4.44
CA ILE A 104 -7.51 -3.41 4.59
C ILE A 104 -7.30 -1.96 5.03
N ASP A 105 -6.32 -1.77 5.92
CA ASP A 105 -5.82 -0.45 6.25
C ASP A 105 -4.82 -0.02 5.16
N LEU A 106 -5.18 1.00 4.38
CA LEU A 106 -4.38 1.53 3.29
C LEU A 106 -3.06 2.13 3.77
N ASP A 107 -2.90 2.47 5.05
CA ASP A 107 -1.58 2.83 5.58
C ASP A 107 -0.59 1.67 5.46
N THR A 108 -1.06 0.42 5.44
CA THR A 108 -0.18 -0.74 5.21
C THR A 108 0.23 -0.91 3.74
N CYS A 109 -0.49 -0.30 2.80
CA CYS A 109 -0.24 -0.43 1.37
C CYS A 109 0.30 0.84 0.71
N LEU A 110 0.07 2.01 1.31
CA LEU A 110 0.29 3.31 0.68
C LEU A 110 1.16 4.21 1.55
N SER A 111 2.09 4.90 0.90
CA SER A 111 2.84 6.01 1.47
C SER A 111 2.59 7.30 0.70
N ASN A 112 2.79 8.42 1.39
CA ASN A 112 2.94 9.72 0.75
C ASN A 112 4.43 10.03 0.60
N ASN A 113 4.93 10.04 -0.64
CA ASN A 113 6.26 10.46 -0.99
C ASN A 113 6.19 11.88 -1.57
N ASP A 114 6.38 12.86 -0.70
CA ASP A 114 6.52 14.26 -1.11
C ASP A 114 5.35 14.82 -1.95
N SER A 115 4.12 14.52 -1.52
CA SER A 115 2.81 14.80 -2.15
C SER A 115 2.35 13.81 -3.22
N GLU A 116 3.12 12.75 -3.50
CA GLU A 116 2.74 11.67 -4.41
C GLU A 116 2.36 10.41 -3.63
N LEU A 117 1.21 9.81 -3.96
CA LEU A 117 0.83 8.50 -3.42
C LEU A 117 1.59 7.38 -4.14
N GLU A 118 2.22 6.51 -3.36
CA GLU A 118 2.96 5.36 -3.86
C GLU A 118 2.53 4.07 -3.13
N CYS A 119 2.65 2.93 -3.82
CA CYS A 119 2.51 1.63 -3.17
C CYS A 119 3.76 1.35 -2.31
N LYS A 120 3.56 0.83 -1.09
CA LYS A 120 4.62 0.33 -0.21
C LYS A 120 5.13 -1.05 -0.62
#